data_AF-A0A1Z8Q9G7-F1
#
_entry.id   AF-A0A1Z8Q9G7-F1
#
_cell.length_a   1.000
_cell.length_b   1.000
_cell.length_c   1.000
_cell.angle_alpha   90.00
_cell.angle_beta   90.00
_cell.angle_gamma   90.00
#
_symmetry.space_group_name_H-M   'P 1'
#
loop_
_entity.id
_entity.type
_entity.pdbx_description
1 polymer ?
#
loop_
_entity_poly.entity_id
_entity_poly.type
_entity_poly.pdbx_seq_one_letter_code
_entity_poly.pdbx_strand_id
1 'polypeptide(L)'
;MAKNSNIIDSGMKESVRVLNECIEVQLRKSDDYQNPDSNVSQAMHYRRGVDTIHDAIQGKLYRAQSLLEAGKTADPNFESLEDTYMDLINYASFAVSYMRGKMDGQVPDRDMFNRRKNETK
;
A
#
# COMPACT_ATOMS: atom_id res chain seq x y z
N MET A 1 -19.16 -7.89 -24.46
CA MET A 1 -17.79 -7.94 -25.03
C MET A 1 -16.90 -8.62 -24.01
N ALA A 2 -16.48 -9.86 -24.30
CA ALA A 2 -15.65 -10.67 -23.41
C ALA A 2 -14.22 -10.10 -23.40
N LYS A 3 -13.68 -9.77 -22.22
CA LYS A 3 -12.25 -9.49 -22.05
C LYS A 3 -11.56 -10.78 -21.62
N ASN A 4 -10.70 -11.25 -22.51
CA ASN A 4 -9.69 -12.31 -22.37
C ASN A 4 -9.28 -12.63 -20.93
N SER A 5 -9.67 -13.81 -20.44
CA SER A 5 -9.18 -14.40 -19.18
C SER A 5 -8.06 -15.42 -19.35
N ASN A 6 -7.53 -15.65 -20.57
CA ASN A 6 -6.70 -16.82 -20.89
C ASN A 6 -5.25 -16.53 -21.34
N ILE A 7 -4.61 -15.43 -20.91
CA ILE A 7 -3.20 -15.15 -21.31
C ILE A 7 -2.16 -15.45 -20.20
N ILE A 8 -2.57 -15.77 -18.97
CA ILE A 8 -1.64 -15.70 -17.82
C ILE A 8 -0.90 -17.02 -17.48
N ASP A 9 -1.26 -18.18 -18.02
CA ASP A 9 -1.07 -19.41 -17.23
C ASP A 9 0.11 -20.35 -17.57
N SER A 10 1.14 -19.98 -18.36
CA SER A 10 2.30 -20.90 -18.53
C SER A 10 3.70 -20.30 -18.72
N GLY A 11 3.90 -19.00 -18.43
CA GLY A 11 5.22 -18.37 -18.56
C GLY A 11 5.42 -17.11 -17.70
N MET A 12 4.46 -16.80 -16.83
CA MET A 12 4.57 -15.64 -15.95
C MET A 12 5.58 -15.92 -14.85
N LYS A 13 6.55 -15.02 -14.68
CA LYS A 13 7.50 -15.10 -13.56
C LYS A 13 6.75 -14.97 -12.24
N GLU A 14 7.18 -15.72 -11.24
CA GLU A 14 6.54 -15.71 -9.92
C GLU A 14 6.49 -14.31 -9.31
N SER A 15 7.54 -13.51 -9.46
CA SER A 15 7.55 -12.12 -8.99
C SER A 15 6.48 -11.22 -9.63
N VAL A 16 5.99 -11.56 -10.82
CA VAL A 16 4.86 -10.86 -11.47
C VAL A 16 3.52 -11.35 -10.90
N ARG A 17 3.41 -12.64 -10.54
CA ARG A 17 2.23 -13.17 -9.84
C ARG A 17 2.05 -12.50 -8.48
N VAL A 18 3.13 -12.33 -7.73
CA VAL A 18 3.12 -11.58 -6.45
C VAL A 18 2.57 -10.16 -6.63
N LEU A 19 2.89 -9.47 -7.73
CA LEU A 19 2.31 -8.15 -8.01
C LEU A 19 0.80 -8.21 -8.24
N ASN A 20 0.29 -9.26 -8.90
CA ASN A 20 -1.15 -9.46 -9.07
C ASN A 20 -1.83 -9.75 -7.72
N GLU A 21 -1.23 -10.57 -6.87
CA GLU A 21 -1.73 -10.83 -5.52
C GLU A 21 -1.74 -9.55 -4.67
N CYS A 22 -0.70 -8.70 -4.79
CA CYS A 22 -0.68 -7.39 -4.15
C CYS A 22 -1.85 -6.51 -4.61
N ILE A 23 -2.17 -6.51 -5.91
CA ILE A 23 -3.33 -5.80 -6.46
C ILE A 23 -4.63 -6.33 -5.83
N GLU A 24 -4.82 -7.64 -5.76
CA GLU A 24 -6.01 -8.24 -5.17
C GLU A 24 -6.16 -7.88 -3.68
N VAL A 25 -5.08 -7.93 -2.90
CA VAL A 25 -5.06 -7.51 -1.50
C VAL A 25 -5.39 -6.02 -1.37
N GLN A 26 -4.80 -5.17 -2.23
CA GLN A 26 -5.04 -3.73 -2.23
C GLN A 26 -6.51 -3.40 -2.53
N LEU A 27 -7.11 -4.05 -3.53
CA LEU A 27 -8.51 -3.86 -3.89
C LEU A 27 -9.45 -4.30 -2.77
N ARG A 28 -9.21 -5.47 -2.17
CA ARG A 28 -10.01 -5.97 -1.04
C ARG A 28 -9.99 -5.02 0.14
N LYS A 29 -8.81 -4.50 0.50
CA LYS A 29 -8.66 -3.46 1.55
C LYS A 29 -9.33 -2.14 1.14
N SER A 30 -9.34 -1.81 -0.16
CA SER A 30 -10.03 -0.62 -0.68
C SER A 30 -11.54 -0.69 -0.49
N ASP A 31 -12.14 -1.86 -0.67
CA ASP A 31 -13.59 -2.06 -0.51
C ASP A 31 -14.02 -1.78 0.94
N ASP A 32 -13.18 -2.08 1.93
CA ASP A 32 -13.43 -1.75 3.34
C ASP A 32 -13.47 -0.22 3.58
N TYR A 33 -12.67 0.56 2.84
CA TYR A 33 -12.67 2.03 2.91
C TYR A 33 -13.87 2.65 2.18
N GLN A 34 -14.43 1.97 1.18
CA GLN A 34 -15.63 2.41 0.46
C GLN A 34 -16.94 2.03 1.16
N ASN A 35 -16.90 1.81 2.47
CA ASN A 35 -18.08 1.64 3.28
C ASN A 35 -18.97 2.91 3.19
N PRO A 36 -20.24 2.82 2.74
CA PRO A 36 -21.14 3.98 2.63
C PRO A 36 -21.40 4.68 3.97
N ASP A 37 -21.11 4.03 5.10
CA ASP A 37 -21.22 4.60 6.45
C ASP A 37 -19.91 5.31 6.92
N SER A 38 -18.87 5.35 6.07
CA SER A 38 -17.59 5.99 6.37
C SER A 38 -17.32 7.20 5.49
N ASN A 39 -16.95 8.32 6.10
CA ASN A 39 -16.42 9.49 5.40
C ASN A 39 -14.89 9.52 5.37
N VAL A 40 -14.22 8.46 5.82
CA VAL A 40 -12.75 8.38 5.86
C VAL A 40 -12.23 7.91 4.51
N SER A 41 -11.61 8.82 3.77
CA SER A 41 -10.93 8.51 2.49
C SER A 41 -9.49 8.05 2.71
N GLN A 42 -8.92 7.40 1.70
CA GLN A 42 -7.57 6.84 1.81
C GLN A 42 -6.52 7.90 2.17
N ALA A 43 -6.55 9.08 1.56
CA ALA A 43 -5.60 10.16 1.84
C ALA A 43 -5.66 10.67 3.30
N MET A 44 -6.78 10.51 4.00
CA MET A 44 -6.93 10.96 5.39
C MET A 44 -6.04 10.19 6.38
N HIS A 45 -5.61 8.98 6.04
CA HIS A 45 -4.65 8.21 6.83
C HIS A 45 -3.23 8.80 6.79
N TYR A 46 -2.91 9.65 5.81
CA TYR A 46 -1.57 10.16 5.58
C TYR A 46 -1.49 11.67 5.85
N ARG A 47 -1.66 12.05 7.12
CA ARG A 47 -1.80 13.46 7.54
C ARG A 47 -0.60 14.35 7.19
N ARG A 48 0.61 13.80 7.06
CA ARG A 48 1.83 14.51 6.60
C ARG A 48 2.23 14.13 5.17
N GLY A 49 1.28 13.61 4.40
CA GLY A 49 1.49 13.12 3.05
C GLY A 49 2.45 11.95 3.01
N VAL A 50 3.40 11.99 2.07
CA VAL A 50 4.39 10.93 1.87
C VAL A 50 5.20 10.62 3.13
N ASP A 51 5.40 11.60 4.03
CA ASP A 51 6.12 11.37 5.30
C ASP A 51 5.39 10.35 6.17
N THR A 52 4.05 10.43 6.27
CA THR A 52 3.27 9.44 7.03
C THR A 52 3.27 8.07 6.35
N ILE A 53 3.32 8.03 5.01
CA ILE A 53 3.45 6.77 4.28
C ILE A 53 4.82 6.14 4.54
N HIS A 54 5.87 6.97 4.61
CA HIS A 54 7.22 6.51 4.94
C HIS A 54 7.30 5.93 6.36
N ASP A 55 6.64 6.53 7.35
CA ASP A 55 6.54 5.96 8.70
C ASP A 55 5.90 4.55 8.68
N ALA A 56 4.86 4.35 7.87
CA ALA A 56 4.22 3.04 7.72
C ALA A 56 5.15 2.00 7.07
N ILE A 57 5.91 2.41 6.04
CA ILE A 57 6.95 1.57 5.42
C ILE A 57 8.01 1.20 6.46
N GLN A 58 8.48 2.16 7.26
CA GLN A 58 9.48 1.92 8.28
C GLN A 58 8.98 0.92 9.34
N GLY A 59 7.71 1.04 9.77
CA GLY A 59 7.08 0.05 10.65
C GLY A 59 7.09 -1.36 10.05
N LYS A 60 6.81 -1.50 8.75
CA LYS A 60 6.85 -2.79 8.05
C LYS A 60 8.27 -3.34 7.88
N LEU A 61 9.26 -2.48 7.67
CA LEU A 61 10.68 -2.88 7.68
C LEU A 61 11.11 -3.41 9.06
N TYR A 62 10.70 -2.76 10.16
CA TYR A 62 10.96 -3.28 11.51
C TYR A 62 10.24 -4.61 11.75
N ARG A 63 9.02 -4.77 11.23
CA ARG A 63 8.30 -6.05 11.31
C ARG A 63 9.04 -7.17 10.58
N ALA A 64 9.50 -6.91 9.35
CA ALA A 64 10.31 -7.86 8.59
C ALA A 64 11.60 -8.22 9.33
N GLN A 65 12.30 -7.23 9.89
CA GLN A 65 13.50 -7.46 10.71
C GLN A 65 13.19 -8.36 11.92
N SER A 66 12.11 -8.05 12.66
CA SER A 66 11.69 -8.83 13.82
C SER A 66 11.36 -10.29 13.46
N LEU A 67 10.71 -10.51 12.31
CA LEU A 67 10.39 -11.86 11.82
C LEU A 67 11.66 -12.63 11.41
N LEU A 68 12.60 -11.96 10.74
CA LEU A 68 13.88 -12.55 10.35
C LEU A 68 14.72 -12.95 11.58
N GLU A 69 14.76 -12.08 12.60
CA GLU A 69 15.47 -12.34 13.86
C GLU A 69 14.83 -13.45 14.69
N ALA A 70 13.50 -13.54 14.69
CA ALA A 70 12.79 -14.66 15.30
C ALA A 70 13.08 -15.98 14.58
N GLY A 71 13.46 -15.95 13.30
CA GLY A 71 13.83 -17.14 12.53
C GLY A 71 12.73 -18.20 12.54
N LYS A 72 13.12 -19.47 12.65
CA LYS A 72 12.16 -20.60 12.73
C LYS A 72 11.63 -20.88 14.13
N THR A 73 12.04 -20.12 15.15
CA THR A 73 11.71 -20.44 16.56
C THR A 73 10.36 -19.88 16.99
N ALA A 74 9.75 -19.01 16.20
CA ALA A 74 8.41 -18.50 16.41
C ALA A 74 7.56 -18.72 15.16
N ASP A 75 6.43 -19.38 15.32
CA ASP A 75 5.37 -19.37 14.32
C ASP A 75 4.68 -17.99 14.40
N PRO A 76 4.73 -17.16 13.35
CA PRO A 76 4.15 -15.82 13.43
C PRO A 76 2.62 -15.90 13.58
N ASN A 77 2.10 -15.52 14.75
CA ASN A 77 0.68 -15.65 15.09
C ASN A 77 -0.31 -14.87 14.17
N PHE A 78 0.11 -13.77 13.54
CA PHE A 78 -0.83 -12.82 12.90
C PHE A 78 -0.41 -12.23 11.54
N GLU A 79 0.89 -12.25 11.20
CA GLU A 79 1.39 -11.69 9.94
C GLU A 79 2.69 -12.38 9.55
N SER A 80 2.71 -13.04 8.39
CA SER A 80 3.88 -13.74 7.87
C SER A 80 4.88 -12.77 7.25
N LEU A 81 6.11 -13.25 7.00
CA LEU A 81 7.14 -12.44 6.33
C LEU A 81 6.74 -12.09 4.88
N GLU A 82 6.03 -12.99 4.21
CA GLU A 82 5.49 -12.79 2.87
C GLU A 82 4.42 -11.68 2.87
N ASP A 83 3.45 -11.75 3.78
CA ASP A 83 2.43 -10.70 3.96
C ASP A 83 3.08 -9.33 4.22
N THR A 84 4.12 -9.29 5.06
CA THR A 84 4.86 -8.06 5.35
C THR A 84 5.53 -7.48 4.11
N TYR A 85 6.13 -8.31 3.25
CA TYR A 85 6.75 -7.83 2.00
C TYR A 85 5.72 -7.39 0.96
N MET A 86 4.57 -8.07 0.88
CA MET A 86 3.45 -7.63 0.04
C MET A 86 2.88 -6.29 0.51
N ASP A 87 2.76 -6.08 1.83
CA ASP A 87 2.37 -4.79 2.39
C ASP A 87 3.40 -3.69 2.06
N LEU A 88 4.71 -3.99 2.06
CA LEU A 88 5.75 -3.04 1.63
C LEU A 88 5.58 -2.62 0.16
N ILE A 89 5.26 -3.56 -0.74
CA ILE A 89 4.95 -3.26 -2.14
C ILE A 89 3.74 -2.32 -2.23
N ASN A 90 2.68 -2.61 -1.46
CA ASN A 90 1.47 -1.80 -1.44
C ASN A 90 1.70 -0.40 -0.86
N TYR A 91 2.41 -0.25 0.25
CA TYR A 91 2.73 1.07 0.80
C TYR A 91 3.65 1.88 -0.12
N ALA A 92 4.59 1.24 -0.82
CA ALA A 92 5.40 1.90 -1.84
C ALA A 92 4.52 2.39 -3.01
N SER A 93 3.54 1.60 -3.45
CA SER A 93 2.60 2.01 -4.50
C SER A 93 1.70 3.17 -4.04
N PHE A 94 1.27 3.18 -2.77
CA PHE A 94 0.55 4.29 -2.16
C PHE A 94 1.38 5.57 -2.11
N ALA A 95 2.66 5.48 -1.74
CA ALA A 95 3.58 6.62 -1.74
C ALA A 95 3.66 7.26 -3.13
N VAL A 96 3.83 6.43 -4.17
CA VAL A 96 3.87 6.89 -5.57
C VAL A 96 2.53 7.51 -5.99
N SER A 97 1.39 6.90 -5.64
CA SER A 97 0.07 7.45 -5.92
C SER A 97 -0.14 8.83 -5.26
N TYR A 98 0.27 8.97 -4.00
CA TYR A 98 0.19 10.23 -3.26
C TYR A 98 1.08 11.31 -3.89
N MET A 99 2.32 10.99 -4.23
CA MET A 99 3.23 11.94 -4.92
C MET A 99 2.68 12.40 -6.28
N ARG A 100 1.86 11.57 -6.93
CA ARG A 100 1.19 11.91 -8.21
C ARG A 100 -0.09 12.75 -8.03
N GLY A 101 -0.58 12.96 -6.81
CA GLY A 101 -1.85 13.65 -6.60
C GLY A 101 -3.07 12.80 -7.00
N LYS A 102 -2.95 11.47 -6.99
CA LYS A 102 -3.96 10.54 -7.52
C LYS A 102 -4.59 9.63 -6.46
N MET A 103 -4.25 9.82 -5.19
CA MET A 103 -4.88 9.08 -4.11
C MET A 103 -6.28 9.63 -3.82
N ASP A 104 -7.23 8.73 -3.53
CA ASP A 104 -8.59 9.13 -3.18
C ASP A 104 -8.61 10.02 -1.91
N GLY A 105 -9.39 11.11 -1.97
CA GLY A 105 -9.47 12.12 -0.92
C GLY A 105 -8.31 13.12 -0.86
N GLN A 106 -7.34 13.07 -1.78
CA GLN A 106 -6.21 14.00 -1.79
C GLN A 106 -6.62 15.39 -2.30
N VAL A 107 -6.19 16.44 -1.61
CA VAL A 107 -6.57 17.82 -1.94
C VAL A 107 -5.63 18.41 -3.01
N PRO A 108 -6.13 18.91 -4.16
CA PRO A 108 -5.29 19.36 -5.27
C PRO A 108 -4.36 20.55 -4.98
N ASP A 109 -4.71 21.39 -4.01
CA ASP A 109 -3.94 22.58 -3.61
C ASP A 109 -2.78 22.25 -2.63
N ARG A 110 -2.60 20.97 -2.29
CA ARG A 110 -1.53 20.50 -1.41
C ARG A 110 -0.43 19.74 -2.16
N ASP A 111 0.79 19.85 -1.66
CA ASP A 111 1.98 19.15 -2.16
C ASP A 111 2.07 17.70 -1.64
N MET A 112 3.15 17.00 -1.99
CA MET A 112 3.39 15.61 -1.57
C MET A 112 3.58 15.44 -0.04
N PHE A 113 3.87 16.53 0.69
CA PHE A 113 4.00 16.56 2.15
C PHE A 113 2.71 17.04 2.82
N ASN A 114 1.62 17.13 2.06
CA ASN A 114 0.31 17.61 2.48
C ASN A 114 0.31 19.08 2.97
N ARG A 115 1.24 19.91 2.47
CA ARG A 115 1.35 21.35 2.75
C ARG A 115 0.70 22.15 1.62
N ARG A 116 0.19 23.35 1.90
CA ARG A 116 -0.40 24.19 0.84
C ARG A 116 0.68 24.62 -0.14
N LYS A 117 0.45 24.45 -1.44
CA LYS A 117 1.42 24.79 -2.50
C LYS A 117 1.80 26.28 -2.53
N ASN A 118 0.92 27.14 -2.02
CA ASN A 118 1.08 28.60 -2.02
C ASN A 118 1.48 29.16 -0.65
N GLU A 119 1.81 28.32 0.33
CA GLU A 119 2.50 28.79 1.54
C GLU A 119 3.94 29.09 1.17
N THR A 120 4.17 30.32 0.71
CA THR A 120 5.50 30.91 0.55
C THR A 120 6.22 30.79 1.89
N LYS A 121 7.38 30.14 1.91
CA LYS A 121 8.30 30.20 3.05
C LYS A 121 8.79 31.63 3.26
#